data_AF-A0A4V1CNK4-F1
#
_entry.id   AF-A0A4V1CNK4-F1
#
_cell.length_a   1.000
_cell.length_b   1.000
_cell.length_c   1.000
_cell.angle_alpha   90.00
_cell.angle_beta   90.00
_cell.angle_gamma   90.00
#
_symmetry.space_group_name_H-M   'P 1'
#
loop_
_entity.id
_entity.type
_entity.pdbx_description
1 polymer ?
#
loop_
_entity_poly.entity_id
_entity_poly.type
_entity_poly.pdbx_seq_one_letter_code
_entity_poly.pdbx_strand_id
1 'polypeptide(L)' 'MTGLMVSMIAFVAGVKDRFSSEKGATAVEYGLLVALIAAVIITIVGTLGGQINNAFNTISGKL' A
#
# COMPACT_ATOMS: atom_id res chain seq x y z
N MET A 1 33.28 34.52 15.07
CA MET A 1 31.85 34.55 14.71
C MET A 1 31.49 33.58 13.59
N THR A 2 32.39 33.29 12.64
CA THR A 2 32.14 32.39 11.51
C THR A 2 31.96 30.92 11.89
N GLY A 3 32.77 30.37 12.81
CA GLY A 3 32.69 28.95 13.19
C GLY A 3 31.38 28.54 13.89
N LEU A 4 30.82 29.43 14.71
CA LEU A 4 29.56 29.18 15.41
C LEU A 4 28.36 29.21 14.45
N MET A 5 28.41 30.08 13.43
CA MET A 5 27.43 30.10 12.34
C MET A 5 27.53 28.85 11.46
N VAL A 6 28.74 28.36 11.15
CA VAL A 6 28.94 27.13 10.37
C VAL A 6 28.36 25.92 11.11
N SER A 7 28.63 25.80 12.42
CA SER A 7 28.07 24.73 13.26
C SER A 7 26.53 24.79 13.32
N MET A 8 25.97 25.99 13.42
CA MET A 8 24.52 26.19 13.46
C MET A 8 23.83 25.85 12.13
N ILE A 9 24.44 26.22 11.00
CA ILE A 9 23.94 25.86 9.65
C ILE A 9 24.04 24.34 9.44
N ALA A 10 25.15 23.71 9.85
CA ALA A 10 25.32 22.26 9.73
C ALA A 10 24.31 21.48 10.57
N PHE A 11 24.03 21.93 11.79
CA PHE A 11 22.99 21.34 12.65
C PHE A 11 21.60 21.45 12.02
N VAL A 12 21.22 22.64 11.55
CA VAL A 12 19.91 22.86 10.90
C VAL A 12 19.79 22.06 9.60
N ALA A 13 20.86 21.97 8.80
CA ALA A 13 20.88 21.17 7.57
C ALA A 13 20.71 19.67 7.89
N GLY A 14 21.42 19.16 8.90
CA GLY A 14 21.28 17.77 9.34
C GLY A 14 19.88 17.45 9.86
N VAL A 15 19.25 18.36 10.61
CA VAL A 15 17.86 18.21 11.05
C VAL A 15 16.89 18.22 9.85
N LYS A 16 17.04 19.17 8.93
CA LYS A 16 16.20 19.27 7.73
C LYS A 16 16.28 18.01 6.86
N ASP A 17 17.45 17.44 6.68
CA ASP A 17 17.66 16.21 5.89
C ASP A 17 16.97 15.00 6.51
N ARG A 18 17.01 14.86 7.85
CA ARG A 18 16.30 13.79 8.58
C ARG A 18 14.78 13.84 8.42
N PHE A 19 14.21 15.03 8.25
CA PHE A 19 12.78 15.24 8.04
C PHE A 19 12.37 15.37 6.57
N SER A 20 13.34 15.46 5.65
CA SER A 20 13.13 15.38 4.20
C SER A 20 12.91 13.92 3.79
N SER A 21 11.81 13.34 4.25
CA SER A 21 11.56 11.91 4.11
C SER A 21 11.01 11.59 2.71
N GLU A 22 11.83 10.99 1.85
CA GLU A 22 11.37 10.32 0.63
C GLU A 22 10.60 9.02 0.91
N LYS A 23 10.37 8.66 2.19
CA LYS A 23 9.58 7.49 2.58
C LYS A 23 8.19 7.43 1.94
N GLY A 24 7.62 8.58 1.58
CA GLY A 24 6.33 8.64 0.88
C GLY A 24 6.36 8.04 -0.53
N ALA A 25 7.46 8.22 -1.28
CA ALA A 25 7.58 7.71 -2.64
C ALA A 25 7.58 6.17 -2.66
N THR A 26 8.31 5.56 -1.73
CA THR A 26 8.37 4.09 -1.58
C THR A 26 7.04 3.48 -1.13
N ALA A 27 6.25 4.18 -0.30
CA ALA A 27 4.95 3.70 0.13
C ALA A 27 3.93 3.61 -1.03
N VAL A 28 4.03 4.51 -2.00
CA VAL A 28 3.17 4.51 -3.20
C VAL A 28 3.56 3.40 -4.18
N GLU A 29 4.85 3.14 -4.36
CA GLU A 29 5.33 2.07 -5.25
C GLU A 29 4.85 0.68 -4.82
N TYR A 30 5.02 0.34 -3.54
CA TYR A 30 4.50 -0.93 -3.00
C TYR A 30 2.97 -0.91 -2.82
N GLY A 31 2.38 0.26 -2.59
CA GLY A 31 0.93 0.42 -2.48
C GLY A 31 0.19 0.05 -3.77
N LEU A 32 0.73 0.44 -4.93
CA LEU A 32 0.15 0.09 -6.24
C LEU A 32 0.19 -1.43 -6.51
N LEU A 33 1.31 -2.09 -6.18
CA LEU A 33 1.45 -3.54 -6.34
C LEU A 33 0.43 -4.30 -5.48
N VAL A 34 0.26 -3.89 -4.21
CA VAL A 34 -0.73 -4.47 -3.30
C VAL A 34 -2.16 -4.24 -3.81
N ALA A 35 -2.46 -3.05 -4.35
CA ALA A 35 -3.77 -2.76 -4.91
C ALA A 35 -4.12 -3.67 -6.10
N LEU A 36 -3.17 -3.93 -7.00
CA LEU A 36 -3.37 -4.85 -8.13
C LEU A 36 -3.61 -6.29 -7.68
N ILE A 37 -2.84 -6.78 -6.70
CA ILE A 37 -3.03 -8.12 -6.13
C ILE A 37 -4.42 -8.21 -5.47
N ALA A 38 -4.81 -7.20 -4.70
CA ALA A 38 -6.13 -7.15 -4.07
C ALA A 38 -7.26 -7.19 -5.09
N ALA A 39 -7.17 -6.43 -6.19
CA ALA A 39 -8.17 -6.44 -7.25
C ALA A 39 -8.34 -7.83 -7.90
N VAL A 40 -7.23 -8.53 -8.16
CA VAL A 40 -7.26 -9.90 -8.70
C VAL A 40 -7.91 -10.87 -7.72
N ILE A 41 -7.54 -10.81 -6.43
CA ILE A 41 -8.12 -11.69 -5.39
C ILE A 41 -9.63 -11.48 -5.30
N ILE A 42 -10.10 -10.23 -5.22
CA ILE A 42 -11.53 -9.90 -5.12
C ILE A 42 -12.29 -10.47 -6.32
N THR A 43 -11.74 -10.35 -7.52
CA THR A 43 -12.35 -10.86 -8.75
C THR A 43 -12.51 -12.38 -8.70
N ILE A 44 -11.44 -13.09 -8.35
CA ILE A 44 -11.45 -14.56 -8.26
C ILE A 44 -12.44 -15.02 -7.19
N VAL A 45 -12.37 -14.46 -5.98
CA VAL A 45 -13.26 -14.83 -4.87
C VAL A 45 -14.73 -14.55 -5.23
N GLY A 46 -15.03 -13.44 -5.89
CA GLY A 46 -16.39 -13.12 -6.35
C GLY A 46 -16.92 -14.16 -7.34
N THR A 47 -16.12 -14.53 -8.35
CA THR A 47 -16.51 -15.56 -9.33
C THR A 47 -16.71 -16.94 -8.70
N LEU A 48 -15.78 -17.35 -7.82
CA LEU A 48 -15.86 -18.61 -7.10
C LEU A 48 -17.09 -18.67 -6.20
N GLY A 49 -17.38 -17.60 -5.45
CA GLY A 49 -18.59 -17.48 -4.63
C GLY A 49 -19.86 -17.64 -5.46
N GLY A 50 -19.92 -17.02 -6.65
CA GLY A 50 -21.02 -17.20 -7.59
C GLY A 50 -21.22 -18.66 -8.03
N GLN A 51 -20.12 -19.36 -8.37
CA GLN A 51 -20.17 -20.77 -8.76
C GLN A 51 -20.66 -21.66 -7.61
N ILE A 52 -20.18 -21.42 -6.40
CA ILE A 52 -20.59 -22.16 -5.19
C ILE A 52 -22.09 -21.95 -4.92
N ASN A 53 -22.57 -20.70 -4.97
CA ASN A 53 -24.00 -20.41 -4.81
C ASN A 53 -24.86 -21.11 -5.87
N ASN A 54 -24.42 -21.12 -7.13
CA ASN A 54 -25.12 -21.82 -8.19
C ASN A 54 -25.17 -23.34 -7.95
N ALA A 55 -24.08 -23.92 -7.44
CA ALA A 55 -24.04 -25.34 -7.09
C ALA A 55 -25.04 -25.67 -5.97
N PHE A 56 -25.08 -24.87 -4.90
CA PHE A 56 -26.05 -25.05 -3.83
C PHE A 56 -27.50 -24.87 -4.32
N ASN A 57 -27.78 -23.84 -5.12
CA ASN A 57 -29.12 -23.64 -5.69
C ASN A 57 -29.57 -24.82 -6.57
N THR A 58 -28.64 -25.40 -7.34
CA THR A 58 -28.92 -26.58 -8.18
C THR A 58 -29.31 -27.78 -7.32
N ILE A 59 -28.65 -27.98 -6.17
CA ILE A 59 -28.98 -29.07 -5.25
C ILE A 59 -30.34 -28.79 -4.58
N SER A 60 -30.55 -27.58 -4.06
CA SER A 60 -31.79 -27.20 -3.41
C SER A 60 -33.01 -27.28 -4.33
N GLY A 61 -32.87 -26.93 -5.62
CA GLY A 61 -33.96 -27.05 -6.59
C GLY A 61 -34.25 -28.48 -7.06
N LYS A 62 -33.41 -29.45 -6.66
CA LYS A 62 -33.58 -30.89 -6.95
C LYS A 62 -34.07 -31.70 -5.75
N LEU A 63 -34.18 -31.08 -4.58
CA LEU A 63 -34.80 -31.62 -3.37
C LEU A 63 -36.28 -31.19 -3.32
#